data_AF-A0A922S053-F1
#
_entry.id   AF-A0A922S053-F1
#
_cell.length_a   1.000
_cell.length_b   1.000
_cell.length_c   1.000
_cell.angle_alpha   90.00
_cell.angle_beta   90.00
_cell.angle_gamma   90.00
#
_symmetry.space_group_name_H-M   'P 1'
#
loop_
_entity.id
_entity.type
_entity.pdbx_description
1 polymer ?
#
loop_
_entity_poly.entity_id
_entity_poly.type
_entity_poly.pdbx_seq_one_letter_code
_entity_poly.pdbx_strand_id
1 'polypeptide(L)'
;MVLLIYWIVLKMKLDEITPEDSLDSVPESISSSLVGNTYAVESINDVLIMLSRESGFSELFSESEQKWFENFRNISNLSKSLIIRLYGRSQKIFRKSDLMKIIPNDIDQCLRELNGLRFLCTDMQPLSSEMLIHALNRQELDQLAGMYNIKNFKSLTMIQLRDTLLKTSSVSPMASFFKVSIQSKDRLKGLITRILHGCWYVDETYTQLITQLLWLTSLGSESAYNRPNKLQSIEAIMKAELYAMMLVRRGELVFPSYVVNRKSTIYRTSDEFQKFLEFMSLEIRLEYLISQKSYDLALQLCLDKKTKLIDEVMNLSFRRIDLPQFLRRFTSPYRAFRSLLLMIDIYERQRKYNEAIKLIETLLSLTWSLHNDDKFLNLKLTGCVLDQLGPCRLGYLLNRYIINQGTHEKQPIKAFKYVTNYFKLYNECQCLRAGRRLTIHEQLMKLFDGVKKEENNHRRSKNGHTIAATTTTNVTNNRPPNAGCNKNNASDCNEIKNTTTQVKRKRIQKLVNIDSKYCKNNNHSTEEVYHTNEIFIDSENEELLTVIPSLVIDIKEPPKVNLSNLKFYSLILSGTYLLINLYKI
;
A
#
# COMPACT_ATOMS: atom_id res chain seq x y z
N MET A 1 -19.79 0.81 -17.10
CA MET A 1 -21.09 0.16 -16.77
C MET A 1 -20.98 -1.36 -16.73
N VAL A 2 -20.46 -2.03 -17.77
CA VAL A 2 -20.30 -3.50 -17.83
C VAL A 2 -19.44 -4.07 -16.67
N LEU A 3 -18.39 -3.37 -16.26
CA LEU A 3 -17.56 -3.74 -15.09
C LEU A 3 -18.26 -3.51 -13.72
N LEU A 4 -19.24 -2.61 -13.66
CA LEU A 4 -20.04 -2.39 -12.46
C LEU A 4 -21.08 -3.52 -12.30
N ILE A 5 -21.62 -3.99 -13.42
CA ILE A 5 -22.55 -5.13 -13.49
C ILE A 5 -21.82 -6.42 -13.08
N TYR A 6 -20.59 -6.66 -13.56
CA TYR A 6 -19.79 -7.81 -13.13
C TYR A 6 -19.45 -7.79 -11.63
N TRP A 7 -19.24 -6.59 -11.06
CA TRP A 7 -18.97 -6.42 -9.63
C TRP A 7 -20.22 -6.50 -8.74
N ILE A 8 -21.38 -6.03 -9.23
CA ILE A 8 -22.68 -6.25 -8.59
C ILE A 8 -23.00 -7.75 -8.58
N VAL A 9 -22.74 -8.47 -9.68
CA VAL A 9 -22.90 -9.93 -9.76
C VAL A 9 -21.94 -10.67 -8.80
N LEU A 10 -20.68 -10.23 -8.65
CA LEU A 10 -19.73 -10.88 -7.73
C LEU A 10 -20.04 -10.61 -6.24
N LYS A 11 -20.56 -9.40 -5.93
CA LYS A 11 -20.97 -9.02 -4.58
C LYS A 11 -22.31 -9.65 -4.18
N MET A 12 -23.23 -9.82 -5.13
CA MET A 12 -24.51 -10.50 -4.89
C MET A 12 -24.35 -12.04 -4.81
N LYS A 13 -23.45 -12.65 -5.60
CA LYS A 13 -23.24 -14.12 -5.56
C LYS A 13 -22.53 -14.66 -4.32
N LEU A 14 -21.87 -13.82 -3.52
CA LEU A 14 -21.29 -14.26 -2.23
C LEU A 14 -22.32 -14.24 -1.09
N ASP A 15 -23.35 -13.41 -1.20
CA ASP A 15 -24.36 -13.21 -0.15
C ASP A 15 -25.72 -13.88 -0.49
N GLU A 16 -26.00 -14.23 -1.75
CA GLU A 16 -27.23 -14.93 -2.16
C GLU A 16 -26.91 -16.19 -2.99
N ILE A 17 -27.24 -17.36 -2.45
CA ILE A 17 -27.36 -18.62 -3.19
C ILE A 17 -28.85 -18.92 -3.32
N THR A 18 -29.42 -18.61 -4.47
CA THR A 18 -30.61 -19.28 -5.03
C THR A 18 -30.40 -19.46 -6.52
N PRO A 19 -30.48 -20.70 -7.06
CA PRO A 19 -30.39 -20.94 -8.50
C PRO A 19 -31.78 -21.15 -9.11
N GLU A 20 -32.04 -20.52 -10.25
CA GLU A 20 -33.06 -20.98 -11.20
C GLU A 20 -32.38 -21.47 -12.49
N ASP A 21 -32.80 -22.69 -12.85
CA ASP A 21 -32.96 -23.34 -14.15
C ASP A 21 -31.78 -23.51 -15.14
N SER A 22 -31.34 -24.75 -15.30
CA SER A 22 -31.80 -25.63 -16.41
C SER A 22 -31.18 -27.04 -16.31
N LEU A 23 -32.00 -28.03 -16.69
CA LEU A 23 -31.92 -29.47 -16.40
C LEU A 23 -30.79 -30.22 -17.11
N ASP A 24 -30.19 -31.21 -16.44
CA ASP A 24 -30.46 -32.63 -16.71
C ASP A 24 -29.95 -33.56 -15.58
N SER A 25 -30.67 -34.67 -15.43
CA SER A 25 -30.83 -35.61 -14.30
C SER A 25 -29.60 -36.11 -13.52
N VAL A 26 -29.59 -35.91 -12.19
CA VAL A 26 -28.87 -36.72 -11.17
C VAL A 26 -29.73 -36.78 -9.88
N PRO A 27 -29.78 -37.90 -9.11
CA PRO A 27 -30.78 -38.13 -8.07
C PRO A 27 -30.69 -37.20 -6.83
N GLU A 28 -31.87 -36.84 -6.36
CA GLU A 28 -32.29 -36.23 -5.08
C GLU A 28 -31.25 -35.65 -4.09
N SER A 29 -31.30 -34.31 -4.00
CA SER A 29 -31.22 -33.47 -2.78
C SER A 29 -29.85 -33.16 -2.14
N ILE A 30 -28.85 -32.82 -2.95
CA ILE A 30 -27.70 -32.03 -2.46
C ILE A 30 -27.88 -30.57 -2.90
N SER A 31 -28.03 -29.64 -1.96
CA SER A 31 -28.14 -28.22 -2.28
C SER A 31 -26.94 -27.76 -3.11
N SER A 32 -27.16 -26.94 -4.14
CA SER A 32 -26.11 -26.42 -5.03
C SER A 32 -24.95 -25.72 -4.29
N SER A 33 -25.23 -25.21 -3.08
CA SER A 33 -24.23 -24.67 -2.15
C SER A 33 -23.29 -25.74 -1.58
N LEU A 34 -23.77 -26.96 -1.36
CA LEU A 34 -22.96 -28.08 -0.87
C LEU A 34 -22.11 -28.67 -1.99
N VAL A 35 -22.64 -28.77 -3.22
CA VAL A 35 -21.88 -29.22 -4.42
C VAL A 35 -20.70 -28.28 -4.72
N GLY A 36 -20.92 -26.96 -4.65
CA GLY A 36 -19.83 -25.98 -4.77
C GLY A 36 -18.78 -26.10 -3.67
N ASN A 37 -19.16 -26.57 -2.49
CA ASN A 37 -18.24 -26.77 -1.38
C ASN A 37 -17.39 -28.03 -1.57
N THR A 38 -17.94 -29.07 -2.20
CA THR A 38 -17.21 -30.29 -2.55
C THR A 38 -15.97 -29.96 -3.39
N TYR A 39 -16.12 -29.15 -4.46
CA TYR A 39 -14.99 -28.74 -5.28
C TYR A 39 -13.93 -27.94 -4.52
N ALA A 40 -14.32 -27.08 -3.57
CA ALA A 40 -13.39 -26.33 -2.75
C ALA A 40 -12.63 -27.24 -1.76
N VAL A 41 -13.33 -28.18 -1.13
CA VAL A 41 -12.74 -29.21 -0.25
C VAL A 41 -11.71 -30.03 -1.02
N GLU A 42 -12.08 -30.50 -2.20
CA GLU A 42 -11.20 -31.29 -3.04
C GLU A 42 -10.00 -30.46 -3.54
N SER A 43 -10.20 -29.18 -3.88
CA SER A 43 -9.08 -28.27 -4.23
C SER A 43 -8.04 -28.17 -3.12
N ILE A 44 -8.47 -27.98 -1.87
CA ILE A 44 -7.55 -27.89 -0.73
C ILE A 44 -6.86 -29.23 -0.45
N ASN A 45 -7.58 -30.34 -0.60
CA ASN A 45 -6.97 -31.68 -0.46
C ASN A 45 -5.89 -31.91 -1.53
N ASP A 46 -6.13 -31.53 -2.78
CA ASP A 46 -5.14 -31.63 -3.86
C ASP A 46 -3.91 -30.78 -3.56
N VAL A 47 -4.12 -29.55 -3.07
CA VAL A 47 -3.05 -28.65 -2.65
C VAL A 47 -2.19 -29.29 -1.56
N LEU A 48 -2.80 -29.89 -0.52
CA LEU A 48 -2.08 -30.60 0.54
C LEU A 48 -1.27 -31.77 -0.01
N ILE A 49 -1.87 -32.58 -0.88
CA ILE A 49 -1.19 -33.73 -1.49
C ILE A 49 -0.03 -33.27 -2.38
N MET A 50 -0.21 -32.20 -3.14
CA MET A 50 0.82 -31.64 -4.00
C MET A 50 1.99 -31.11 -3.16
N LEU A 51 1.71 -30.27 -2.17
CA LEU A 51 2.76 -29.63 -1.36
C LEU A 51 3.49 -30.60 -0.45
N SER A 52 2.80 -31.59 0.14
CA SER A 52 3.46 -32.61 0.98
C SER A 52 4.47 -33.49 0.23
N ARG A 53 4.44 -33.52 -1.10
CA ARG A 53 5.42 -34.22 -1.94
C ARG A 53 6.64 -33.37 -2.27
N GLU A 54 6.61 -32.07 -2.00
CA GLU A 54 7.72 -31.17 -2.27
C GLU A 54 8.77 -31.26 -1.17
N SER A 55 10.04 -31.38 -1.55
CA SER A 55 11.17 -31.60 -0.63
C SER A 55 11.51 -30.43 0.29
N GLY A 56 10.78 -29.31 0.18
CA GLY A 56 10.98 -28.11 0.99
C GLY A 56 9.79 -27.79 1.90
N PHE A 57 8.73 -28.61 1.91
CA PHE A 57 7.51 -28.31 2.66
C PHE A 57 7.72 -28.46 4.17
N SER A 58 8.46 -29.50 4.59
CA SER A 58 8.81 -29.77 5.98
C SER A 58 9.61 -28.65 6.65
N GLU A 59 10.38 -27.89 5.88
CA GLU A 59 11.26 -26.82 6.35
C GLU A 59 10.51 -25.50 6.61
N LEU A 60 9.29 -25.37 6.08
CA LEU A 60 8.48 -24.16 6.21
C LEU A 60 7.54 -24.18 7.41
N PHE A 61 7.20 -25.37 7.90
CA PHE A 61 6.23 -25.57 8.97
C PHE A 61 6.83 -26.40 10.10
N SER A 62 6.52 -26.04 11.34
CA SER A 62 6.87 -26.81 12.53
C SER A 62 6.20 -28.20 12.54
N GLU A 63 6.74 -29.12 13.33
CA GLU A 63 6.15 -30.47 13.51
C GLU A 63 4.67 -30.41 13.97
N SER A 64 4.32 -29.45 14.83
CA SER A 64 2.94 -29.25 15.27
C SER A 64 2.01 -28.80 14.14
N GLU A 65 2.49 -27.95 13.24
CA GLU A 65 1.70 -27.47 12.08
C GLU A 65 1.56 -28.57 11.03
N GLN A 66 2.62 -29.34 10.79
CA GLN A 66 2.58 -30.52 9.92
C GLN A 66 1.56 -31.55 10.43
N LYS A 67 1.60 -31.87 11.73
CA LYS A 67 0.61 -32.75 12.36
C LYS A 67 -0.81 -32.19 12.26
N TRP A 68 -0.97 -30.87 12.34
CA TRP A 68 -2.27 -30.25 12.13
C TRP A 68 -2.79 -30.47 10.69
N PHE A 69 -1.94 -30.32 9.67
CA PHE A 69 -2.32 -30.60 8.28
C PHE A 69 -2.73 -32.06 8.06
N GLU A 70 -2.03 -33.00 8.69
CA GLU A 70 -2.39 -34.43 8.66
C GLU A 70 -3.76 -34.68 9.29
N ASN A 71 -4.00 -34.13 10.48
CA ASN A 71 -5.29 -34.25 11.14
C ASN A 71 -6.42 -33.59 10.32
N PHE A 72 -6.15 -32.40 9.76
CA PHE A 72 -7.07 -31.69 8.89
C PHE A 72 -7.39 -32.51 7.62
N ARG A 73 -6.42 -33.25 7.08
CA ARG A 73 -6.66 -34.17 5.95
C ARG A 73 -7.60 -35.32 6.33
N ASN A 74 -7.57 -35.77 7.59
CA ASN A 74 -8.27 -36.96 8.04
C ASN A 74 -9.70 -36.71 8.57
N ILE A 75 -10.10 -35.45 8.80
CA ILE A 75 -11.49 -35.14 9.17
C ILE A 75 -12.46 -35.33 8.00
N SER A 76 -13.75 -35.40 8.32
CA SER A 76 -14.81 -35.61 7.33
C SER A 76 -14.87 -34.46 6.30
N ASN A 77 -15.32 -34.78 5.08
CA ASN A 77 -15.52 -33.75 4.04
C ASN A 77 -16.57 -32.71 4.46
N LEU A 78 -17.55 -33.08 5.29
CA LEU A 78 -18.53 -32.16 5.85
C LEU A 78 -17.87 -31.14 6.79
N SER A 79 -16.97 -31.60 7.66
CA SER A 79 -16.15 -30.73 8.52
C SER A 79 -15.22 -29.81 7.72
N LYS A 80 -14.56 -30.31 6.67
CA LYS A 80 -13.73 -29.48 5.77
C LYS A 80 -14.56 -28.42 5.06
N SER A 81 -15.74 -28.80 4.59
CA SER A 81 -16.74 -27.93 3.99
C SER A 81 -17.15 -26.80 4.95
N LEU A 82 -17.32 -27.10 6.25
CA LEU A 82 -17.55 -26.08 7.28
C LEU A 82 -16.36 -25.14 7.42
N ILE A 83 -15.13 -25.68 7.54
CA ILE A 83 -13.90 -24.90 7.67
C ILE A 83 -13.75 -23.90 6.52
N ILE A 84 -13.97 -24.33 5.28
CA ILE A 84 -13.86 -23.46 4.09
C ILE A 84 -14.90 -22.33 4.11
N ARG A 85 -16.13 -22.64 4.54
CA ARG A 85 -17.19 -21.63 4.67
C ARG A 85 -16.87 -20.61 5.75
N LEU A 86 -16.34 -21.06 6.88
CA LEU A 86 -15.93 -20.20 7.98
C LEU A 86 -14.70 -19.36 7.61
N TYR A 87 -13.74 -19.95 6.91
CA TYR A 87 -12.60 -19.25 6.33
C TYR A 87 -13.07 -18.10 5.44
N GLY A 88 -14.10 -18.32 4.62
CA GLY A 88 -14.70 -17.30 3.75
C GLY A 88 -15.30 -16.09 4.48
N ARG A 89 -15.67 -16.18 5.76
CA ARG A 89 -16.47 -15.16 6.45
C ARG A 89 -15.66 -14.09 7.18
N SER A 90 -16.25 -12.90 7.27
CA SER A 90 -15.73 -11.78 8.06
C SER A 90 -16.01 -11.93 9.56
N GLN A 91 -17.15 -12.54 9.90
CA GLN A 91 -17.50 -12.93 11.27
C GLN A 91 -16.55 -14.02 11.77
N LYS A 92 -16.07 -13.90 13.00
CA LYS A 92 -15.13 -14.86 13.63
C LYS A 92 -15.73 -15.62 14.82
N ILE A 93 -16.82 -15.12 15.42
CA ILE A 93 -17.54 -15.75 16.54
C ILE A 93 -18.93 -16.15 16.05
N PHE A 94 -19.34 -17.39 16.30
CA PHE A 94 -20.54 -18.00 15.76
C PHE A 94 -21.40 -18.63 16.86
N ARG A 95 -22.72 -18.44 16.76
CA ARG A 95 -23.70 -19.20 17.56
C ARG A 95 -24.03 -20.52 16.87
N LYS A 96 -24.58 -21.49 17.60
CA LYS A 96 -24.99 -22.79 17.03
C LYS A 96 -25.97 -22.60 15.87
N SER A 97 -26.92 -21.67 16.04
CA SER A 97 -27.89 -21.31 15.01
C SER A 97 -27.26 -20.73 13.74
N ASP A 98 -26.14 -20.03 13.85
CA ASP A 98 -25.42 -19.50 12.68
C ASP A 98 -24.71 -20.62 11.90
N LEU A 99 -24.19 -21.61 12.62
CA LEU A 99 -23.51 -22.77 12.03
C LEU A 99 -24.50 -23.76 11.39
N MET A 100 -25.66 -23.97 12.02
CA MET A 100 -26.76 -24.78 11.46
C MET A 100 -27.27 -24.25 10.11
N LYS A 101 -27.22 -22.94 9.88
CA LYS A 101 -27.58 -22.35 8.58
C LYS A 101 -26.58 -22.69 7.47
N ILE A 102 -25.35 -23.04 7.82
CA ILE A 102 -24.30 -23.43 6.85
C ILE A 102 -24.43 -24.92 6.55
N ILE A 103 -24.56 -25.73 7.61
CA ILE A 103 -24.64 -27.17 7.54
C ILE A 103 -25.81 -27.61 8.44
N PRO A 104 -26.99 -27.91 7.86
CA PRO A 104 -28.20 -28.19 8.64
C PRO A 104 -28.21 -29.56 9.32
N ASN A 105 -27.43 -30.53 8.83
CA ASN A 105 -27.38 -31.89 9.36
C ASN A 105 -25.98 -32.20 9.95
N ASP A 106 -25.91 -33.06 10.97
CA ASP A 106 -24.66 -33.54 11.58
C ASP A 106 -23.71 -32.45 12.13
N ILE A 107 -24.26 -31.30 12.52
CA ILE A 107 -23.45 -30.20 13.06
C ILE A 107 -22.66 -30.62 14.29
N ASP A 108 -23.22 -31.48 15.15
CA ASP A 108 -22.60 -31.86 16.41
C ASP A 108 -21.36 -32.72 16.16
N GLN A 109 -21.35 -33.54 15.10
CA GLN A 109 -20.15 -34.24 14.67
C GLN A 109 -19.10 -33.24 14.14
N CYS A 110 -19.51 -32.31 13.28
CA CYS A 110 -18.59 -31.30 12.75
C CYS A 110 -17.96 -30.46 13.86
N LEU A 111 -18.75 -30.04 14.85
CA LEU A 111 -18.28 -29.28 16.01
C LEU A 111 -17.27 -30.06 16.84
N ARG A 112 -17.49 -31.36 17.06
CA ARG A 112 -16.53 -32.23 17.76
C ARG A 112 -15.22 -32.36 17.00
N GLU A 113 -15.28 -32.61 15.69
CA GLU A 113 -14.09 -32.72 14.84
C GLU A 113 -13.30 -31.40 14.79
N LEU A 114 -13.96 -30.27 14.58
CA LEU A 114 -13.31 -28.95 14.52
C LEU A 114 -12.75 -28.49 15.86
N ASN A 115 -13.39 -28.84 16.97
CA ASN A 115 -12.85 -28.61 18.31
C ASN A 115 -11.65 -29.52 18.60
N GLY A 116 -11.68 -30.77 18.15
CA GLY A 116 -10.54 -31.69 18.20
C GLY A 116 -9.34 -31.17 17.39
N LEU A 117 -9.60 -30.53 16.24
CA LEU A 117 -8.58 -29.82 15.45
C LEU A 117 -8.14 -28.48 16.02
N ARG A 118 -8.78 -28.00 17.10
CA ARG A 118 -8.62 -26.64 17.65
C ARG A 118 -8.93 -25.51 16.66
N PHE A 119 -9.61 -25.81 15.55
CA PHE A 119 -10.02 -24.80 14.57
C PHE A 119 -11.20 -23.97 15.10
N LEU A 120 -12.16 -24.63 15.78
CA LEU A 120 -13.22 -23.97 16.53
C LEU A 120 -12.98 -24.15 18.02
N CYS A 121 -12.90 -23.03 18.73
CA CYS A 121 -12.64 -22.99 20.16
C CYS A 121 -13.84 -22.40 20.91
N THR A 122 -14.05 -22.84 22.14
CA THR A 122 -15.06 -22.28 23.06
C THR A 122 -14.46 -21.33 24.10
N ASP A 123 -13.16 -21.42 24.34
CA ASP A 123 -12.47 -20.55 25.30
C ASP A 123 -12.17 -19.18 24.69
N MET A 124 -13.02 -18.20 25.01
CA MET A 124 -12.96 -16.83 24.52
C MET A 124 -11.91 -15.96 25.23
N GLN A 125 -11.19 -16.48 26.24
CA GLN A 125 -10.19 -15.72 26.98
C GLN A 125 -9.04 -15.13 26.14
N PRO A 126 -8.54 -15.77 25.07
CA PRO A 126 -7.49 -15.18 24.25
C PRO A 126 -7.93 -13.95 23.43
N LEU A 127 -9.24 -13.78 23.20
CA LEU A 127 -9.76 -12.74 22.31
C LEU A 127 -9.73 -11.34 22.94
N SER A 128 -9.58 -10.31 22.10
CA SER A 128 -9.63 -8.92 22.55
C SER A 128 -11.06 -8.47 22.88
N SER A 129 -11.20 -7.50 23.79
CA SER A 129 -12.51 -6.95 24.16
C SER A 129 -13.22 -6.31 22.96
N GLU A 130 -12.45 -5.74 22.02
CA GLU A 130 -12.95 -5.19 20.78
C GLU A 130 -13.60 -6.28 19.91
N MET A 131 -12.94 -7.43 19.73
CA MET A 131 -13.52 -8.53 18.95
C MET A 131 -14.79 -9.09 19.60
N LEU A 132 -14.76 -9.27 20.91
CA LEU A 132 -15.88 -9.83 21.68
C LEU A 132 -17.12 -8.94 21.62
N ILE A 133 -16.96 -7.61 21.79
CA ILE A 133 -18.09 -6.68 21.75
C ILE A 133 -18.71 -6.56 20.34
N HIS A 134 -17.91 -6.80 19.30
CA HIS A 134 -18.39 -6.85 17.92
C HIS A 134 -19.27 -8.06 17.60
N ALA A 135 -19.18 -9.14 18.38
CA ALA A 135 -20.01 -10.34 18.22
C ALA A 135 -21.42 -10.21 18.82
N LEU A 136 -21.61 -9.24 19.72
CA LEU A 136 -22.89 -9.06 20.41
C LEU A 136 -23.96 -8.48 19.48
N ASN A 137 -25.19 -8.97 19.67
CA ASN A 137 -26.38 -8.44 19.04
C ASN A 137 -26.86 -7.16 19.76
N ARG A 138 -27.86 -6.48 19.21
CA ARG A 138 -28.35 -5.22 19.79
C ARG A 138 -28.89 -5.38 21.21
N GLN A 139 -29.65 -6.44 21.46
CA GLN A 139 -30.27 -6.68 22.77
C GLN A 139 -29.22 -6.93 23.85
N GLU A 140 -28.19 -7.72 23.56
CA GLU A 140 -27.07 -7.99 24.46
C GLU A 140 -26.26 -6.73 24.75
N LEU A 141 -26.05 -5.87 23.75
CA LEU A 141 -25.40 -4.57 23.95
C LEU A 141 -26.24 -3.63 24.80
N ASP A 142 -27.56 -3.60 24.61
CA ASP A 142 -28.48 -2.81 25.41
C ASP A 142 -28.49 -3.27 26.89
N GLN A 143 -28.42 -4.59 27.13
CA GLN A 143 -28.27 -5.16 28.48
C GLN A 143 -26.95 -4.71 29.13
N LEU A 144 -25.82 -4.84 28.41
CA LEU A 144 -24.52 -4.36 28.91
C LEU A 144 -24.51 -2.85 29.16
N ALA A 145 -25.11 -2.06 28.27
CA ALA A 145 -25.21 -0.61 28.42
C ALA A 145 -26.01 -0.21 29.66
N GLY A 146 -27.08 -0.95 29.97
CA GLY A 146 -27.83 -0.82 31.21
C GLY A 146 -26.97 -1.12 32.45
N MET A 147 -26.18 -2.20 32.42
CA MET A 147 -25.27 -2.55 33.52
C MET A 147 -24.18 -1.49 33.77
N TYR A 148 -23.73 -0.80 32.72
CA TYR A 148 -22.72 0.28 32.80
C TYR A 148 -23.34 1.68 32.97
N ASN A 149 -24.66 1.79 33.18
CA ASN A 149 -25.39 3.06 33.35
C ASN A 149 -25.12 4.08 32.24
N ILE A 150 -24.95 3.63 30.99
CA ILE A 150 -24.75 4.52 29.85
C ILE A 150 -26.05 5.27 29.60
N LYS A 151 -26.04 6.60 29.66
CA LYS A 151 -27.26 7.39 29.39
C LYS A 151 -27.61 7.35 27.91
N ASN A 152 -28.91 7.30 27.58
CA ASN A 152 -29.44 7.36 26.22
C ASN A 152 -28.93 6.26 25.26
N PHE A 153 -28.51 5.09 25.77
CA PHE A 153 -27.97 4.01 24.93
C PHE A 153 -28.93 3.54 23.83
N LYS A 154 -30.25 3.63 24.05
CA LYS A 154 -31.27 3.27 23.06
C LYS A 154 -31.23 4.13 21.79
N SER A 155 -30.77 5.38 21.85
CA SER A 155 -30.65 6.25 20.67
C SER A 155 -29.30 6.15 19.95
N LEU A 156 -28.31 5.47 20.54
CA LEU A 156 -26.99 5.28 19.94
C LEU A 156 -27.02 4.20 18.86
N THR A 157 -26.29 4.40 17.76
CA THR A 157 -26.07 3.34 16.76
C THR A 157 -25.25 2.18 17.33
N MET A 158 -25.29 1.00 16.70
CA MET A 158 -24.50 -0.17 17.13
C MET A 158 -23.01 0.13 17.26
N ILE A 159 -22.44 0.89 16.32
CA ILE A 159 -21.02 1.25 16.31
C ILE A 159 -20.72 2.19 17.47
N GLN A 160 -21.49 3.27 17.62
CA GLN A 160 -21.32 4.22 18.72
C GLN A 160 -21.48 3.55 20.08
N LEU A 161 -22.44 2.63 20.22
CA LEU A 161 -22.68 1.93 21.48
C LEU A 161 -21.49 1.04 21.88
N ARG A 162 -20.90 0.32 20.91
CA ARG A 162 -19.69 -0.48 21.11
C ARG A 162 -18.51 0.41 21.52
N ASP A 163 -18.30 1.51 20.80
CA ASP A 163 -17.23 2.46 21.09
C ASP A 163 -17.39 3.09 22.48
N THR A 164 -18.61 3.47 22.86
CA THR A 164 -18.92 4.02 24.17
C THR A 164 -18.68 3.00 25.27
N LEU A 165 -19.15 1.76 25.11
CA LEU A 165 -18.91 0.67 26.08
C LEU A 165 -17.42 0.40 26.27
N LEU A 166 -16.64 0.32 25.19
CA LEU A 166 -15.19 0.12 25.24
C LEU A 166 -14.51 1.30 25.96
N LYS A 167 -14.87 2.55 25.63
CA LYS A 167 -14.36 3.75 26.30
C LYS A 167 -14.73 3.79 27.79
N THR A 168 -15.98 3.55 28.14
CA THR A 168 -16.46 3.54 29.52
C THR A 168 -15.80 2.42 30.33
N SER A 169 -15.50 1.26 29.72
CA SER A 169 -14.74 0.20 30.40
C SER A 169 -13.27 0.54 30.64
N SER A 170 -12.70 1.43 29.82
CA SER A 170 -11.32 1.89 29.99
C SER A 170 -11.16 3.01 31.02
N VAL A 171 -12.23 3.78 31.26
CA VAL A 171 -12.27 4.89 32.20
C VAL A 171 -13.11 4.46 33.40
N SER A 172 -12.51 3.85 34.41
CA SER A 172 -13.25 3.43 35.61
C SER A 172 -13.80 4.66 36.36
N PRO A 173 -15.13 4.85 36.48
CA PRO A 173 -15.69 5.91 37.33
C PRO A 173 -15.58 5.54 38.83
N MET A 174 -15.29 4.28 39.15
CA MET A 174 -15.27 3.73 40.52
C MET A 174 -13.86 3.57 41.11
N ALA A 175 -12.80 3.67 40.31
CA ALA A 175 -11.41 3.60 40.78
C ALA A 175 -11.03 4.73 41.73
N SER A 176 -11.80 5.83 41.76
CA SER A 176 -11.60 6.93 42.70
C SER A 176 -12.20 6.69 44.09
N PHE A 177 -13.07 5.70 44.29
CA PHE A 177 -13.81 5.51 45.56
C PHE A 177 -13.51 4.21 46.31
N PHE A 178 -13.11 3.13 45.62
CA PHE A 178 -12.71 1.88 46.29
C PHE A 178 -11.30 1.50 45.83
N LYS A 179 -10.36 1.40 46.77
CA LYS A 179 -8.96 0.94 46.56
C LYS A 179 -8.87 -0.56 46.22
N VAL A 180 -9.62 -1.01 45.22
CA VAL A 180 -9.49 -2.36 44.63
C VAL A 180 -9.34 -2.17 43.12
N SER A 181 -8.08 -2.16 42.68
CA SER A 181 -7.71 -2.06 41.27
C SER A 181 -7.91 -3.41 40.57
N ILE A 182 -9.16 -3.86 40.42
CA ILE A 182 -9.47 -4.85 39.39
C ILE A 182 -9.71 -4.07 38.12
N GLN A 183 -8.85 -4.27 37.13
CA GLN A 183 -8.86 -3.54 35.86
C GLN A 183 -10.24 -3.66 35.21
N SER A 184 -10.93 -2.54 35.04
CA SER A 184 -12.33 -2.46 34.59
C SER A 184 -12.59 -3.10 33.22
N LYS A 185 -11.53 -3.26 32.39
CA LYS A 185 -11.56 -3.98 31.11
C LYS A 185 -11.73 -5.50 31.28
N ASP A 186 -11.10 -6.09 32.29
CA ASP A 186 -11.22 -7.54 32.55
C ASP A 186 -12.61 -7.90 33.03
N ARG A 187 -13.26 -6.99 33.76
CA ARG A 187 -14.67 -7.13 34.17
C ARG A 187 -15.61 -7.06 32.98
N LEU A 188 -15.42 -6.11 32.05
CA LEU A 188 -16.22 -6.05 30.83
C LEU A 188 -16.05 -7.34 30.02
N LYS A 189 -14.80 -7.76 29.81
CA LYS A 189 -14.47 -8.99 29.10
C LYS A 189 -15.14 -10.20 29.75
N GLY A 190 -15.04 -10.36 31.07
CA GLY A 190 -15.70 -11.44 31.82
C GLY A 190 -17.23 -11.46 31.72
N LEU A 191 -17.87 -10.30 31.59
CA LEU A 191 -19.32 -10.21 31.35
C LEU A 191 -19.67 -10.60 29.91
N ILE A 192 -18.92 -10.09 28.93
CA ILE A 192 -19.14 -10.42 27.52
C ILE A 192 -18.91 -11.92 27.28
N THR A 193 -17.86 -12.52 27.84
CA THR A 193 -17.60 -13.95 27.70
C THR A 193 -18.69 -14.81 28.34
N ARG A 194 -19.32 -14.34 29.41
CA ARG A 194 -20.50 -15.00 30.00
C ARG A 194 -21.73 -14.91 29.11
N ILE A 195 -21.98 -13.77 28.48
CA ILE A 195 -23.08 -13.60 27.51
C ILE A 195 -22.85 -14.49 26.29
N LEU A 196 -21.61 -14.57 25.82
CA LEU A 196 -21.20 -15.41 24.68
C LEU A 196 -20.98 -16.88 25.06
N HIS A 197 -21.36 -17.31 26.27
CA HIS A 197 -21.23 -18.69 26.68
C HIS A 197 -21.97 -19.62 25.71
N GLY A 198 -21.31 -20.69 25.27
CA GLY A 198 -21.85 -21.60 24.25
C GLY A 198 -21.71 -21.13 22.81
N CYS A 199 -21.03 -20.00 22.55
CA CYS A 199 -20.57 -19.65 21.20
C CYS A 199 -19.22 -20.30 20.89
N TRP A 200 -18.91 -20.41 19.60
CA TRP A 200 -17.61 -20.85 19.10
C TRP A 200 -16.91 -19.68 18.42
N TYR A 201 -15.60 -19.67 18.43
CA TYR A 201 -14.82 -18.79 17.57
C TYR A 201 -13.82 -19.57 16.74
N VAL A 202 -13.51 -19.02 15.58
CA VAL A 202 -12.48 -19.55 14.69
C VAL A 202 -11.12 -19.06 15.19
N ASP A 203 -10.23 -19.99 15.52
CA ASP A 203 -8.86 -19.66 15.90
C ASP A 203 -8.08 -19.17 14.66
N GLU A 204 -7.58 -17.94 14.76
CA GLU A 204 -6.92 -17.27 13.64
C GLU A 204 -5.64 -18.00 13.21
N THR A 205 -4.95 -18.66 14.15
CA THR A 205 -3.72 -19.41 13.90
C THR A 205 -3.89 -20.42 12.79
N TYR A 206 -4.96 -21.22 12.84
CA TYR A 206 -5.22 -22.26 11.85
C TYR A 206 -5.81 -21.71 10.55
N THR A 207 -6.51 -20.57 10.59
CA THR A 207 -6.87 -19.85 9.35
C THR A 207 -5.64 -19.29 8.64
N GLN A 208 -4.61 -18.87 9.39
CA GLN A 208 -3.34 -18.46 8.84
C GLN A 208 -2.61 -19.65 8.20
N LEU A 209 -2.62 -20.85 8.81
CA LEU A 209 -2.06 -22.05 8.18
C LEU A 209 -2.72 -22.39 6.84
N ILE A 210 -4.06 -22.33 6.77
CA ILE A 210 -4.79 -22.52 5.50
C ILE A 210 -4.39 -21.45 4.48
N THR A 211 -4.27 -20.19 4.92
CA THR A 211 -3.85 -19.08 4.04
C THR A 211 -2.43 -19.27 3.52
N GLN A 212 -1.50 -19.70 4.37
CA GLN A 212 -0.11 -20.00 4.03
C GLN A 212 -0.02 -21.14 3.02
N LEU A 213 -0.79 -22.21 3.24
CA LEU A 213 -0.87 -23.34 2.34
C LEU A 213 -1.37 -22.93 0.95
N LEU A 214 -2.49 -22.20 0.88
CA LEU A 214 -3.05 -21.70 -0.38
C LEU A 214 -2.05 -20.77 -1.08
N TRP A 215 -1.36 -19.91 -0.31
CA TRP A 215 -0.37 -18.99 -0.83
C TRP A 215 0.77 -19.68 -1.56
N LEU A 216 1.31 -20.77 -1.00
CA LEU A 216 2.41 -21.53 -1.61
C LEU A 216 2.05 -22.08 -3.01
N THR A 217 0.76 -22.28 -3.28
CA THR A 217 0.27 -22.72 -4.60
C THR A 217 -0.11 -21.58 -5.54
N SER A 218 -0.26 -20.37 -5.00
CA SER A 218 -0.83 -19.20 -5.69
C SER A 218 0.18 -18.05 -5.76
N LEU A 219 1.47 -18.36 -5.88
CA LEU A 219 2.53 -17.36 -6.01
C LEU A 219 2.33 -16.56 -7.30
N GLY A 220 2.15 -15.25 -7.16
CA GLY A 220 1.97 -14.33 -8.30
C GLY A 220 0.53 -14.01 -8.66
N SER A 221 -0.44 -14.64 -8.01
CA SER A 221 -1.88 -14.34 -8.12
C SER A 221 -2.22 -12.87 -7.91
N GLU A 222 -1.48 -12.21 -7.02
CA GLU A 222 -1.58 -10.77 -6.77
C GLU A 222 -1.39 -9.90 -8.03
N SER A 223 -0.59 -10.34 -9.00
CA SER A 223 -0.40 -9.64 -10.28
C SER A 223 -1.38 -10.05 -11.38
N ALA A 224 -2.10 -11.17 -11.21
CA ALA A 224 -3.06 -11.66 -12.19
C ALA A 224 -4.41 -10.93 -12.10
N TYR A 225 -4.78 -10.46 -10.90
CA TYR A 225 -5.95 -9.61 -10.73
C TYR A 225 -5.52 -8.15 -10.64
N ASN A 226 -6.19 -7.27 -11.39
CA ASN A 226 -6.20 -5.86 -11.06
C ASN A 226 -6.71 -5.74 -9.62
N ARG A 227 -5.81 -5.58 -8.64
CA ARG A 227 -6.19 -5.48 -7.22
C ARG A 227 -7.34 -4.47 -7.14
N PRO A 228 -8.57 -4.87 -6.78
CA PRO A 228 -9.53 -3.86 -6.39
C PRO A 228 -8.89 -3.15 -5.20
N ASN A 229 -8.96 -1.81 -5.17
CA ASN A 229 -8.45 -0.94 -4.09
C ASN A 229 -9.15 -1.19 -2.73
N LYS A 230 -9.65 -2.39 -2.47
CA LYS A 230 -10.48 -2.81 -1.35
C LYS A 230 -10.00 -4.12 -0.70
N LEU A 231 -9.02 -4.84 -1.24
CA LEU A 231 -8.47 -6.02 -0.57
C LEU A 231 -7.69 -5.58 0.69
N GLN A 232 -8.00 -6.21 1.82
CA GLN A 232 -7.49 -5.79 3.13
C GLN A 232 -6.44 -6.74 3.71
N SER A 233 -6.34 -7.97 3.18
CA SER A 233 -5.48 -9.03 3.74
C SER A 233 -5.09 -10.07 2.70
N ILE A 234 -4.07 -10.87 3.01
CA ILE A 234 -3.66 -12.05 2.22
C ILE A 234 -4.81 -13.07 2.16
N GLU A 235 -5.53 -13.27 3.26
CA GLU A 235 -6.73 -14.13 3.35
C GLU A 235 -7.75 -13.77 2.25
N ALA A 236 -7.99 -12.48 2.01
CA ALA A 236 -8.92 -12.03 0.97
C ALA A 236 -8.43 -12.35 -0.45
N ILE A 237 -7.12 -12.32 -0.70
CA ILE A 237 -6.52 -12.74 -1.98
C ILE A 237 -6.69 -14.26 -2.14
N MET A 238 -6.41 -15.03 -1.09
CA MET A 238 -6.51 -16.49 -1.13
C MET A 238 -7.95 -17.00 -1.26
N LYS A 239 -8.94 -16.24 -0.78
CA LYS A 239 -10.36 -16.52 -1.06
C LYS A 239 -10.68 -16.43 -2.55
N ALA A 240 -10.16 -15.41 -3.24
CA ALA A 240 -10.34 -15.27 -4.68
C ALA A 240 -9.66 -16.41 -5.44
N GLU A 241 -8.50 -16.84 -4.98
CA GLU A 241 -7.78 -17.98 -5.56
C GLU A 241 -8.47 -19.32 -5.32
N LEU A 242 -8.97 -19.58 -4.11
CA LEU A 242 -9.74 -20.78 -3.83
C LEU A 242 -10.99 -20.85 -4.72
N TYR A 243 -11.63 -19.70 -4.97
CA TYR A 243 -12.72 -19.62 -5.93
C TYR A 243 -12.26 -19.93 -7.36
N ALA A 244 -11.11 -19.40 -7.81
CA ALA A 244 -10.56 -19.73 -9.11
C ALA A 244 -10.24 -21.24 -9.25
N MET A 245 -9.64 -21.87 -8.24
CA MET A 245 -9.40 -23.33 -8.20
C MET A 245 -10.71 -24.12 -8.34
N MET A 246 -11.78 -23.67 -7.67
CA MET A 246 -13.10 -24.26 -7.80
C MET A 246 -13.64 -24.13 -9.23
N LEU A 247 -13.48 -22.98 -9.89
CA LEU A 247 -13.89 -22.80 -11.29
C LEU A 247 -13.14 -23.74 -12.23
N VAL A 248 -11.85 -23.98 -11.98
CA VAL A 248 -11.07 -24.95 -12.76
C VAL A 248 -11.64 -26.34 -12.64
N ARG A 249 -11.96 -26.76 -11.43
CA ARG A 249 -12.53 -28.09 -11.16
C ARG A 249 -13.92 -28.27 -11.76
N ARG A 250 -14.69 -27.18 -11.92
CA ARG A 250 -15.95 -27.19 -12.66
C ARG A 250 -15.79 -27.19 -14.18
N GLY A 251 -14.57 -27.02 -14.69
CA GLY A 251 -14.31 -26.85 -16.13
C GLY A 251 -14.67 -25.46 -16.67
N GLU A 252 -15.02 -24.51 -15.79
CA GLU A 252 -15.33 -23.11 -16.17
C GLU A 252 -14.06 -22.28 -16.42
N LEU A 253 -12.93 -22.70 -15.87
CA LEU A 253 -11.60 -22.11 -16.10
C LEU A 253 -10.62 -23.18 -16.55
N VAL A 254 -9.90 -22.95 -17.65
CA VAL A 254 -8.89 -23.91 -18.15
C VAL A 254 -7.53 -23.22 -18.18
N PHE A 255 -6.56 -23.79 -17.46
CA PHE A 255 -5.18 -23.36 -17.57
C PHE A 255 -4.52 -23.97 -18.81
N PRO A 256 -3.59 -23.26 -19.47
CA PRO A 256 -2.79 -23.83 -20.55
C PRO A 256 -2.06 -25.09 -20.10
N SER A 257 -1.86 -26.03 -21.01
CA SER A 257 -1.02 -27.20 -20.75
C SER A 257 0.46 -26.79 -20.73
N TYR A 258 1.18 -27.17 -19.68
CA TYR A 258 2.62 -26.95 -19.54
C TYR A 258 3.26 -28.04 -18.67
N VAL A 259 4.58 -28.18 -18.79
CA VAL A 259 5.37 -29.09 -17.95
C VAL A 259 5.99 -28.30 -16.80
N VAL A 260 5.75 -28.76 -15.57
CA VAL A 260 6.32 -28.16 -14.37
C VAL A 260 7.79 -28.54 -14.25
N ASN A 261 8.67 -27.54 -14.17
CA ASN A 261 10.11 -27.73 -14.00
C ASN A 261 10.65 -26.78 -12.91
N ARG A 262 10.80 -27.30 -11.69
CA ARG A 262 11.28 -26.55 -10.53
C ARG A 262 12.77 -26.84 -10.31
N LYS A 263 13.59 -25.80 -10.25
CA LYS A 263 15.05 -25.89 -10.06
C LYS A 263 15.59 -25.05 -8.91
N SER A 264 14.76 -24.20 -8.32
CA SER A 264 15.19 -23.20 -7.35
C SER A 264 14.19 -23.12 -6.21
N THR A 265 14.70 -23.11 -4.99
CA THR A 265 13.90 -23.00 -3.77
C THR A 265 13.68 -21.53 -3.41
N ILE A 266 12.42 -21.08 -3.37
CA ILE A 266 12.10 -19.68 -3.09
C ILE A 266 12.28 -19.36 -1.60
N TYR A 267 11.76 -20.20 -0.70
CA TYR A 267 11.88 -20.03 0.75
C TYR A 267 12.72 -21.16 1.32
N ARG A 268 13.85 -20.84 1.96
CA ARG A 268 14.76 -21.84 2.52
C ARG A 268 14.37 -22.27 3.93
N THR A 269 13.78 -21.35 4.69
CA THR A 269 13.43 -21.53 6.08
C THR A 269 12.03 -20.99 6.34
N SER A 270 11.40 -21.49 7.41
CA SER A 270 10.15 -20.94 7.93
C SER A 270 10.24 -19.43 8.21
N ASP A 271 11.39 -18.93 8.71
CA ASP A 271 11.60 -17.50 8.98
C ASP A 271 11.56 -16.66 7.70
N GLU A 272 12.21 -17.09 6.61
CA GLU A 272 12.15 -16.38 5.32
C GLU A 272 10.70 -16.30 4.81
N PHE A 273 9.95 -17.39 4.93
CA PHE A 273 8.55 -17.46 4.51
C PHE A 273 7.66 -16.55 5.37
N GLN A 274 7.82 -16.59 6.69
CA GLN A 274 7.01 -15.80 7.60
C GLN A 274 7.30 -14.30 7.48
N LYS A 275 8.57 -13.89 7.33
CA LYS A 275 8.94 -12.51 7.03
C LYS A 275 8.35 -12.03 5.71
N PHE A 276 8.36 -12.87 4.68
CA PHE A 276 7.74 -12.56 3.41
C PHE A 276 6.25 -12.23 3.59
N LEU A 277 5.51 -13.08 4.31
CA LEU A 277 4.08 -12.88 4.57
C LEU A 277 3.81 -11.65 5.45
N GLU A 278 4.65 -11.40 6.45
CA GLU A 278 4.53 -10.21 7.30
C GLU A 278 4.66 -8.93 6.47
N PHE A 279 5.68 -8.82 5.63
CA PHE A 279 5.88 -7.63 4.80
C PHE A 279 4.85 -7.53 3.68
N MET A 280 4.38 -8.66 3.14
CA MET A 280 3.28 -8.64 2.18
C MET A 280 1.97 -8.16 2.83
N SER A 281 1.66 -8.61 4.05
CA SER A 281 0.49 -8.14 4.80
C SER A 281 0.58 -6.63 5.07
N LEU A 282 1.77 -6.14 5.46
CA LEU A 282 2.04 -4.71 5.59
C LEU A 282 1.81 -3.97 4.28
N GLU A 283 2.38 -4.44 3.16
CA GLU A 283 2.23 -3.83 1.84
C GLU A 283 0.74 -3.70 1.46
N ILE A 284 -0.05 -4.78 1.58
CA ILE A 284 -1.49 -4.78 1.31
C ILE A 284 -2.22 -3.77 2.21
N ARG A 285 -1.89 -3.76 3.50
CA ARG A 285 -2.52 -2.85 4.46
C ARG A 285 -2.22 -1.39 4.14
N LEU A 286 -0.99 -1.07 3.75
CA LEU A 286 -0.59 0.28 3.35
C LEU A 286 -1.32 0.73 2.08
N GLU A 287 -1.38 -0.11 1.05
CA GLU A 287 -2.14 0.21 -0.17
C GLU A 287 -3.62 0.48 0.13
N TYR A 288 -4.23 -0.33 1.01
CA TYR A 288 -5.60 -0.10 1.46
C TYR A 288 -5.73 1.27 2.15
N LEU A 289 -4.89 1.59 3.14
CA LEU A 289 -4.97 2.87 3.86
C LEU A 289 -4.73 4.07 2.94
N ILE A 290 -3.80 3.96 1.99
CA ILE A 290 -3.54 4.96 0.95
C ILE A 290 -4.79 5.16 0.08
N SER A 291 -5.48 4.07 -0.31
CA SER A 291 -6.72 4.15 -1.08
C SER A 291 -7.87 4.83 -0.33
N GLN A 292 -7.91 4.65 1.00
CA GLN A 292 -8.85 5.31 1.90
C GLN A 292 -8.41 6.73 2.31
N LYS A 293 -7.28 7.22 1.79
CA LYS A 293 -6.67 8.50 2.15
C LYS A 293 -6.39 8.65 3.65
N SER A 294 -6.26 7.54 4.38
CA SER A 294 -5.95 7.50 5.81
C SER A 294 -4.44 7.53 6.03
N TYR A 295 -3.80 8.63 5.58
CA TYR A 295 -2.33 8.73 5.54
C TYR A 295 -1.68 8.72 6.93
N ASP A 296 -2.34 9.24 7.96
CA ASP A 296 -1.77 9.29 9.32
C ASP A 296 -1.63 7.89 9.92
N LEU A 297 -2.67 7.06 9.79
CA LEU A 297 -2.62 5.66 10.21
C LEU A 297 -1.61 4.86 9.39
N ALA A 298 -1.52 5.12 8.07
CA ALA A 298 -0.55 4.47 7.20
C ALA A 298 0.89 4.83 7.61
N LEU A 299 1.14 6.10 7.94
CA LEU A 299 2.46 6.55 8.38
C LEU A 299 2.83 5.93 9.73
N GLN A 300 1.93 5.92 10.70
CA GLN A 300 2.19 5.30 12.01
C GLN A 300 2.60 3.83 11.85
N LEU A 301 1.83 3.07 11.07
CA LEU A 301 2.12 1.66 10.82
C LEU A 301 3.49 1.44 10.14
N CYS A 302 3.88 2.33 9.21
CA CYS A 302 5.20 2.29 8.59
C CYS A 302 6.32 2.63 9.57
N LEU A 303 6.15 3.64 10.41
CA LEU A 303 7.18 4.09 11.36
C LEU A 303 7.52 3.00 12.36
N ASP A 304 6.52 2.29 12.87
CA ASP A 304 6.69 1.18 13.81
C ASP A 304 7.58 0.05 13.24
N LYS A 305 7.62 -0.09 11.91
CA LYS A 305 8.39 -1.14 11.20
C LYS A 305 9.58 -0.61 10.42
N LYS A 306 9.84 0.70 10.41
CA LYS A 306 10.81 1.34 9.51
C LYS A 306 12.22 0.74 9.63
N THR A 307 12.71 0.57 10.86
CA THR A 307 14.05 0.03 11.13
C THR A 307 14.20 -1.38 10.59
N LYS A 308 13.22 -2.26 10.87
CA LYS A 308 13.18 -3.64 10.38
C LYS A 308 13.12 -3.72 8.86
N LEU A 309 12.32 -2.85 8.22
CA LEU A 309 12.24 -2.79 6.76
C LEU A 309 13.55 -2.35 6.12
N ILE A 310 14.23 -1.37 6.70
CA ILE A 310 15.53 -0.90 6.22
C ILE A 310 16.57 -2.01 6.41
N ASP A 311 16.64 -2.64 7.58
CA ASP A 311 17.58 -3.74 7.83
C ASP A 311 17.42 -4.89 6.82
N GLU A 312 16.17 -5.31 6.56
CA GLU A 312 15.88 -6.37 5.59
C GLU A 312 16.38 -6.04 4.17
N VAL A 313 16.37 -4.75 3.80
CA VAL A 313 16.78 -4.28 2.47
C VAL A 313 18.29 -4.03 2.40
N MET A 314 18.88 -3.48 3.45
CA MET A 314 20.28 -3.08 3.52
C MET A 314 21.23 -4.25 3.76
N ASN A 315 20.81 -5.24 4.56
CA ASN A 315 21.66 -6.36 4.91
C ASN A 315 21.86 -7.31 3.72
N LEU A 316 23.11 -7.47 3.29
CA LEU A 316 23.48 -8.29 2.14
C LEU A 316 23.16 -9.78 2.35
N SER A 317 23.16 -10.26 3.59
CA SER A 317 22.92 -11.68 3.90
C SER A 317 21.51 -12.16 3.54
N PHE A 318 20.52 -11.25 3.53
CA PHE A 318 19.15 -11.57 3.16
C PHE A 318 18.92 -11.58 1.64
N ARG A 319 19.90 -11.11 0.84
CA ARG A 319 19.75 -11.03 -0.62
C ARG A 319 19.75 -12.42 -1.25
N ARG A 320 18.73 -12.68 -2.06
CA ARG A 320 18.54 -13.93 -2.80
C ARG A 320 19.10 -13.85 -4.21
N ILE A 321 20.41 -13.58 -4.31
CA ILE A 321 21.11 -13.48 -5.60
C ILE A 321 21.16 -14.82 -6.36
N ASP A 322 21.03 -15.93 -5.63
CA ASP A 322 20.87 -17.30 -6.14
C ASP A 322 19.59 -17.47 -6.97
N LEU A 323 18.56 -16.66 -6.72
CA LEU A 323 17.32 -16.70 -7.48
C LEU A 323 17.41 -15.86 -8.75
N PRO A 324 16.78 -16.29 -9.86
CA PRO A 324 16.58 -15.43 -11.01
C PRO A 324 15.64 -14.26 -10.67
N GLN A 325 15.79 -13.14 -11.39
CA GLN A 325 15.08 -11.88 -11.13
C GLN A 325 13.56 -12.05 -10.97
N PHE A 326 12.93 -12.90 -11.79
CA PHE A 326 11.48 -13.11 -11.76
C PHE A 326 11.00 -13.85 -10.49
N LEU A 327 11.88 -14.56 -9.79
CA LEU A 327 11.58 -15.21 -8.51
C LEU A 327 11.93 -14.32 -7.31
N ARG A 328 12.92 -13.42 -7.44
CA ARG A 328 13.31 -12.50 -6.36
C ARG A 328 12.17 -11.62 -5.87
N ARG A 329 11.16 -11.35 -6.70
CA ARG A 329 9.95 -10.61 -6.27
C ARG A 329 9.12 -11.32 -5.18
N PHE A 330 9.37 -12.61 -4.95
CA PHE A 330 8.68 -13.42 -3.95
C PHE A 330 9.49 -13.60 -2.66
N THR A 331 10.50 -12.76 -2.41
CA THR A 331 11.35 -12.81 -1.22
C THR A 331 11.05 -11.66 -0.26
N SER A 332 11.41 -11.81 1.01
CA SER A 332 11.16 -10.79 2.04
C SER A 332 11.85 -9.44 1.75
N PRO A 333 13.11 -9.37 1.26
CA PRO A 333 13.73 -8.07 0.94
C PRO A 333 12.96 -7.29 -0.12
N TYR A 334 12.39 -7.97 -1.13
CA TYR A 334 11.60 -7.28 -2.13
C TYR A 334 10.31 -6.68 -1.56
N ARG A 335 9.62 -7.41 -0.66
CA ARG A 335 8.41 -6.93 0.00
C ARG A 335 8.68 -5.80 0.97
N ALA A 336 9.80 -5.87 1.70
CA ALA A 336 10.27 -4.78 2.52
C ALA A 336 10.55 -3.53 1.68
N PHE A 337 11.28 -3.70 0.56
CA PHE A 337 11.55 -2.62 -0.38
C PHE A 337 10.26 -1.99 -0.94
N ARG A 338 9.29 -2.81 -1.35
CA ARG A 338 7.95 -2.35 -1.80
C ARG A 338 7.24 -1.51 -0.74
N SER A 339 7.29 -1.93 0.52
CA SER A 339 6.69 -1.19 1.64
C SER A 339 7.38 0.16 1.86
N LEU A 340 8.71 0.24 1.72
CA LEU A 340 9.45 1.51 1.78
C LEU A 340 9.12 2.44 0.62
N LEU A 341 8.84 1.91 -0.59
CA LEU A 341 8.36 2.74 -1.70
C LEU A 341 6.99 3.35 -1.42
N LEU A 342 6.07 2.60 -0.79
CA LEU A 342 4.79 3.15 -0.34
C LEU A 342 4.97 4.19 0.78
N MET A 343 5.96 4.01 1.65
CA MET A 343 6.30 4.99 2.68
C MET A 343 6.77 6.32 2.08
N ILE A 344 7.55 6.31 0.99
CA ILE A 344 7.90 7.52 0.23
C ILE A 344 6.63 8.21 -0.26
N ASP A 345 5.70 7.46 -0.86
CA ASP A 345 4.43 8.02 -1.34
C ASP A 345 3.61 8.63 -0.20
N ILE A 346 3.57 8.00 0.98
CA ILE A 346 2.88 8.52 2.16
C ILE A 346 3.53 9.83 2.64
N TYR A 347 4.86 9.90 2.72
CA TYR A 347 5.57 11.12 3.10
C TYR A 347 5.27 12.27 2.13
N GLU A 348 5.31 12.03 0.82
CA GLU A 348 4.99 13.03 -0.19
C GLU A 348 3.54 13.53 -0.08
N ARG A 349 2.58 12.64 0.17
CA ARG A 349 1.16 13.00 0.36
C ARG A 349 0.94 13.86 1.61
N GLN A 350 1.78 13.68 2.64
CA GLN A 350 1.78 14.50 3.85
C GLN A 350 2.70 15.74 3.76
N ARG A 351 3.29 16.02 2.59
CA ARG A 351 4.25 17.12 2.38
C ARG A 351 5.51 17.03 3.26
N LYS A 352 5.86 15.83 3.72
CA LYS A 352 7.09 15.54 4.47
C LYS A 352 8.23 15.19 3.50
N TYR A 353 8.55 16.11 2.58
CA TYR A 353 9.46 15.82 1.46
C TYR A 353 10.89 15.54 1.91
N ASN A 354 11.40 16.24 2.92
CA ASN A 354 12.71 15.96 3.52
C ASN A 354 12.85 14.50 4.00
N GLU A 355 11.83 13.96 4.67
CA GLU A 355 11.85 12.56 5.12
C GLU A 355 11.77 11.56 3.95
N ALA A 356 11.03 11.91 2.89
CA ALA A 356 11.03 11.14 1.65
C ALA A 356 12.42 11.14 0.99
N ILE A 357 13.09 12.29 0.94
CA ILE A 357 14.44 12.45 0.38
C ILE A 357 15.45 11.59 1.14
N LYS A 358 15.50 11.69 2.47
CA LYS A 358 16.40 10.87 3.31
C LYS A 358 16.20 9.38 3.06
N LEU A 359 14.94 8.93 2.98
CA LEU A 359 14.64 7.53 2.71
C LEU A 359 15.07 7.11 1.29
N ILE A 360 14.87 7.97 0.28
CA ILE A 360 15.36 7.71 -1.07
C ILE A 360 16.89 7.63 -1.08
N GLU A 361 17.59 8.53 -0.40
CA GLU A 361 19.06 8.51 -0.29
C GLU A 361 19.56 7.24 0.39
N THR A 362 18.89 6.77 1.45
CA THR A 362 19.20 5.48 2.09
C THR A 362 19.00 4.30 1.13
N LEU A 363 17.92 4.30 0.35
CA LEU A 363 17.67 3.24 -0.64
C LEU A 363 18.62 3.32 -1.83
N LEU A 364 19.10 4.50 -2.20
CA LEU A 364 20.08 4.64 -3.27
C LEU A 364 21.50 4.36 -2.76
N SER A 365 21.81 4.55 -1.48
CA SER A 365 23.12 4.20 -0.91
C SER A 365 23.37 2.69 -0.87
N LEU A 366 22.33 1.85 -1.03
CA LEU A 366 22.48 0.42 -1.37
C LEU A 366 23.44 0.21 -2.54
N THR A 367 23.48 1.18 -3.47
CA THR A 367 24.37 1.13 -4.64
C THR A 367 25.83 1.42 -4.30
N TRP A 368 26.10 2.01 -3.14
CA TRP A 368 27.44 2.46 -2.72
C TRP A 368 28.19 1.41 -1.89
N SER A 369 27.52 0.54 -1.12
CA SER A 369 28.19 -0.40 -0.20
C SER A 369 28.80 -1.65 -0.84
N LEU A 370 28.70 -1.81 -2.17
CA LEU A 370 29.23 -3.00 -2.86
C LEU A 370 30.67 -2.81 -3.38
N HIS A 371 31.23 -1.60 -3.28
CA HIS A 371 32.55 -1.31 -3.84
C HIS A 371 33.69 -1.34 -2.83
N ASN A 372 33.41 -1.27 -1.53
CA ASN A 372 34.45 -1.23 -0.50
C ASN A 372 34.24 -2.39 0.49
N ASP A 373 35.19 -3.34 0.45
CA ASP A 373 35.60 -4.24 1.54
C ASP A 373 34.88 -5.59 1.81
N ASP A 374 33.88 -6.02 1.05
CA ASP A 374 33.27 -7.35 1.28
C ASP A 374 33.90 -8.48 0.44
N LYS A 375 34.33 -9.55 1.12
CA LYS A 375 34.85 -10.84 0.60
C LYS A 375 33.97 -11.55 -0.47
N PHE A 376 32.83 -10.97 -0.84
CA PHE A 376 31.95 -11.40 -1.94
C PHE A 376 32.37 -10.87 -3.32
N LEU A 377 33.52 -10.21 -3.41
CA LEU A 377 34.12 -9.58 -4.60
C LEU A 377 34.46 -10.51 -5.79
N ASN A 378 34.20 -11.81 -5.72
CA ASN A 378 34.39 -12.71 -6.87
C ASN A 378 33.16 -12.83 -7.79
N LEU A 379 32.03 -12.23 -7.44
CA LEU A 379 30.98 -11.97 -8.42
C LEU A 379 31.17 -10.55 -8.95
N LYS A 380 31.79 -10.40 -10.12
CA LYS A 380 31.59 -9.21 -10.97
C LYS A 380 30.08 -9.01 -11.11
N LEU A 381 29.51 -8.15 -10.28
CA LEU A 381 28.09 -7.79 -10.33
C LEU A 381 27.89 -6.88 -11.53
N THR A 382 27.94 -7.46 -12.73
CA THR A 382 27.53 -6.80 -13.96
C THR A 382 26.02 -6.64 -13.92
N GLY A 383 25.52 -5.54 -13.34
CA GLY A 383 24.08 -5.30 -13.25
C GLY A 383 23.66 -4.21 -12.26
N CYS A 384 22.36 -3.89 -12.26
CA CYS A 384 21.81 -2.89 -11.34
C CYS A 384 21.78 -3.41 -9.90
N VAL A 385 22.27 -2.62 -8.94
CA VAL A 385 22.29 -3.01 -7.52
C VAL A 385 20.90 -3.28 -6.95
N LEU A 386 19.89 -2.49 -7.35
CA LEU A 386 18.51 -2.71 -6.92
C LEU A 386 17.86 -3.95 -7.55
N ASP A 387 18.46 -4.51 -8.61
CA ASP A 387 17.97 -5.74 -9.23
C ASP A 387 18.19 -6.99 -8.35
N GLN A 388 19.14 -6.90 -7.42
CA GLN A 388 19.40 -7.96 -6.44
C GLN A 388 18.26 -8.12 -5.44
N LEU A 389 17.43 -7.09 -5.26
CA LEU A 389 16.20 -7.18 -4.46
C LEU A 389 15.03 -7.74 -5.28
N GLY A 390 14.99 -7.49 -6.59
CA GLY A 390 13.90 -7.88 -7.48
C GLY A 390 13.73 -6.88 -8.62
N PRO A 391 12.54 -6.75 -9.24
CA PRO A 391 12.31 -5.80 -10.33
C PRO A 391 12.80 -4.38 -10.01
N CYS A 392 13.77 -3.91 -10.80
CA CYS A 392 14.46 -2.64 -10.58
C CYS A 392 13.50 -1.44 -10.47
N ARG A 393 13.70 -0.61 -9.43
CA ARG A 393 12.95 0.64 -9.19
C ARG A 393 13.84 1.88 -9.18
N LEU A 394 15.06 1.79 -9.70
CA LEU A 394 16.01 2.91 -9.75
C LEU A 394 15.41 4.15 -10.41
N GLY A 395 14.82 3.98 -11.59
CA GLY A 395 14.25 5.10 -12.33
C GLY A 395 13.07 5.76 -11.63
N TYR A 396 12.35 5.01 -10.78
CA TYR A 396 11.31 5.56 -9.92
C TYR A 396 11.92 6.43 -8.82
N LEU A 397 12.89 5.90 -8.08
CA LEU A 397 13.56 6.58 -6.97
C LEU A 397 14.26 7.86 -7.42
N LEU A 398 15.05 7.82 -8.50
CA LEU A 398 15.73 9.01 -9.03
C LEU A 398 14.73 10.08 -9.46
N ASN A 399 13.65 9.69 -10.14
CA ASN A 399 12.62 10.64 -10.54
C ASN A 399 11.93 11.30 -9.34
N ARG A 400 11.62 10.52 -8.29
CA ARG A 400 11.06 11.06 -7.05
C ARG A 400 12.05 11.98 -6.33
N TYR A 401 13.34 11.61 -6.30
CA TYR A 401 14.40 12.44 -5.73
C TYR A 401 14.46 13.81 -6.41
N ILE A 402 14.50 13.84 -7.75
CA ILE A 402 14.54 15.06 -8.55
C ILE A 402 13.38 16.00 -8.20
N ILE A 403 12.16 15.44 -8.13
CA ILE A 403 10.96 16.21 -7.83
C ILE A 403 11.00 16.74 -6.37
N ASN A 404 11.28 15.88 -5.40
CA ASN A 404 11.28 16.25 -3.99
C ASN A 404 12.39 17.24 -3.66
N GLN A 405 13.63 16.93 -4.02
CA GLN A 405 14.80 17.74 -3.75
C GLN A 405 14.82 19.03 -4.59
N GLY A 406 14.51 18.92 -5.88
CA GLY A 406 14.62 20.04 -6.82
C GLY A 406 13.43 20.98 -6.77
N THR A 407 12.20 20.44 -6.76
CA THR A 407 10.98 21.25 -6.87
C THR A 407 10.37 21.58 -5.51
N HIS A 408 10.21 20.58 -4.62
CA HIS A 408 9.53 20.80 -3.34
C HIS A 408 10.42 21.49 -2.30
N GLU A 409 11.66 21.04 -2.14
CA GLU A 409 12.64 21.67 -1.25
C GLU A 409 13.36 22.87 -1.90
N LYS A 410 13.07 23.16 -3.18
CA LYS A 410 13.69 24.26 -3.95
C LYS A 410 15.22 24.21 -3.97
N GLN A 411 15.80 23.02 -4.04
CA GLN A 411 17.24 22.81 -4.13
C GLN A 411 17.63 22.14 -5.46
N PRO A 412 17.38 22.79 -6.61
CA PRO A 412 17.58 22.20 -7.94
C PRO A 412 19.04 21.85 -8.24
N ILE A 413 20.00 22.67 -7.78
CA ILE A 413 21.44 22.41 -7.98
C ILE A 413 21.87 21.13 -7.24
N LYS A 414 21.40 20.94 -6.01
CA LYS A 414 21.69 19.73 -5.22
C LYS A 414 21.07 18.49 -5.86
N ALA A 415 19.81 18.59 -6.32
CA ALA A 415 19.15 17.51 -7.05
C ALA A 415 19.94 17.11 -8.30
N PHE A 416 20.39 18.11 -9.06
CA PHE A 416 21.18 17.92 -10.26
C PHE A 416 22.50 17.20 -9.96
N LYS A 417 23.33 17.77 -9.07
CA LYS A 417 24.64 17.22 -8.67
C LYS A 417 24.51 15.76 -8.26
N TYR A 418 23.54 15.44 -7.41
CA TYR A 418 23.30 14.07 -6.93
C TYR A 418 23.03 13.09 -8.08
N VAL A 419 22.08 13.41 -8.97
CA VAL A 419 21.68 12.49 -10.05
C VAL A 419 22.77 12.35 -11.10
N THR A 420 23.45 13.43 -11.49
CA THR A 420 24.56 13.30 -12.43
C THR A 420 25.73 12.53 -11.86
N ASN A 421 26.07 12.73 -10.58
CA ASN A 421 27.12 11.95 -9.93
C ASN A 421 26.72 10.48 -9.84
N TYR A 422 25.45 10.19 -9.58
CA TYR A 422 24.93 8.84 -9.62
C TYR A 422 25.14 8.19 -11.00
N PHE A 423 24.75 8.84 -12.10
CA PHE A 423 24.95 8.26 -13.43
C PHE A 423 26.42 8.18 -13.83
N LYS A 424 27.27 9.13 -13.45
CA LYS A 424 28.72 9.05 -13.69
C LYS A 424 29.34 7.79 -13.08
N LEU A 425 28.90 7.44 -11.86
CA LEU A 425 29.42 6.27 -11.15
C LEU A 425 28.71 4.97 -11.55
N TYR A 426 27.44 5.02 -11.97
CA TYR A 426 26.55 3.84 -12.06
C TYR A 426 25.67 3.77 -13.33
N ASN A 427 26.14 4.28 -14.49
CA ASN A 427 25.34 4.28 -15.74
C ASN A 427 25.05 2.89 -16.34
N GLU A 428 25.68 1.84 -15.82
CA GLU A 428 25.59 0.47 -16.36
C GLU A 428 24.28 -0.25 -16.03
N CYS A 429 23.31 0.43 -15.42
CA CYS A 429 22.00 -0.14 -15.12
C CYS A 429 21.22 -0.49 -16.40
N GLN A 430 21.28 -1.77 -16.78
CA GLN A 430 20.54 -2.35 -17.91
C GLN A 430 19.02 -2.39 -17.66
N CYS A 431 18.60 -2.41 -16.39
CA CYS A 431 17.18 -2.45 -16.02
C CYS A 431 16.48 -1.08 -16.20
N LEU A 432 17.24 0.01 -16.34
CA LEU A 432 16.67 1.34 -16.53
C LEU A 432 16.25 1.53 -17.99
N ARG A 433 14.99 1.19 -18.27
CA ARG A 433 14.37 1.30 -19.60
C ARG A 433 14.39 2.72 -20.15
N ALA A 434 14.44 2.84 -21.48
CA ALA A 434 14.50 4.11 -22.22
C ALA A 434 13.45 5.14 -21.77
N GLY A 435 12.19 4.72 -21.57
CA GLY A 435 11.14 5.64 -21.11
C GLY A 435 11.41 6.26 -19.72
N ARG A 436 12.06 5.51 -18.81
CA ARG A 436 12.45 6.05 -17.50
C ARG A 436 13.67 6.96 -17.61
N ARG A 437 14.64 6.62 -18.46
CA ARG A 437 15.79 7.50 -18.78
C ARG A 437 15.30 8.84 -19.35
N LEU A 438 14.38 8.79 -20.31
CA LEU A 438 13.75 9.98 -20.90
C LEU A 438 13.01 10.80 -19.83
N THR A 439 12.24 10.15 -18.95
CA THR A 439 11.55 10.85 -17.86
C THR A 439 12.54 11.61 -16.96
N ILE A 440 13.64 10.95 -16.55
CA ILE A 440 14.68 11.57 -15.73
C ILE A 440 15.32 12.75 -16.46
N HIS A 441 15.70 12.55 -17.73
CA HIS A 441 16.26 13.59 -18.57
C HIS A 441 15.33 14.80 -18.67
N GLU A 442 14.04 14.60 -18.99
CA GLU A 442 13.05 15.67 -19.08
C GLU A 442 12.87 16.43 -17.77
N GLN A 443 12.87 15.73 -16.62
CA GLN A 443 12.75 16.39 -15.32
C GLN A 443 14.00 17.20 -14.97
N LEU A 444 15.20 16.70 -15.27
CA LEU A 444 16.44 17.45 -15.09
C LEU A 444 16.48 18.70 -15.99
N MET A 445 16.07 18.59 -17.25
CA MET A 445 15.99 19.73 -18.16
C MET A 445 14.97 20.77 -17.68
N LYS A 446 13.80 20.35 -17.19
CA LYS A 446 12.80 21.26 -16.61
C LYS A 446 13.33 22.01 -15.40
N LEU A 447 14.05 21.32 -14.50
CA LEU A 447 14.69 21.97 -13.36
C LEU A 447 15.75 22.98 -13.80
N PHE A 448 16.57 22.61 -14.77
CA PHE A 448 17.62 23.47 -15.31
C PHE A 448 17.07 24.74 -15.96
N ASP A 449 16.02 24.62 -16.79
CA ASP A 449 15.34 25.78 -17.39
C ASP A 449 14.71 26.69 -16.32
N GLY A 450 14.26 26.11 -15.21
CA GLY A 450 13.78 26.84 -14.04
C GLY A 450 14.88 27.71 -13.41
N VAL A 451 16.04 27.11 -13.12
CA VAL A 451 17.19 27.81 -12.54
C VAL A 451 17.66 28.96 -13.45
N LYS A 452 17.81 28.69 -14.75
CA LYS A 452 18.21 29.73 -15.73
C LYS A 452 17.24 30.91 -15.80
N LYS A 453 15.93 30.67 -15.66
CA LYS A 453 14.93 31.75 -15.66
C LYS A 453 15.03 32.60 -14.40
N GLU A 454 15.23 31.97 -13.24
CA GLU A 454 15.41 32.69 -11.97
C GLU A 454 16.68 33.54 -11.96
N GLU A 455 17.80 33.02 -12.46
CA GLU A 455 19.04 33.79 -12.63
C GLU A 455 18.87 35.00 -13.55
N ASN A 456 18.24 34.81 -14.70
CA ASN A 456 18.00 35.90 -15.64
C ASN A 456 17.08 36.98 -15.06
N ASN A 457 16.08 36.58 -14.28
CA ASN A 457 15.21 37.52 -13.56
C ASN A 457 15.97 38.27 -12.46
N HIS A 458 16.86 37.59 -11.74
CA HIS A 458 17.69 38.20 -10.71
C HIS A 458 18.71 39.20 -11.30
N ARG A 459 19.36 38.85 -12.41
CA ARG A 459 20.24 39.76 -13.17
C ARG A 459 19.47 40.99 -13.70
N ARG A 460 18.24 40.81 -14.20
CA ARG A 460 17.38 41.93 -14.62
C ARG A 460 16.94 42.83 -13.45
N SER A 461 16.66 42.26 -12.29
CA SER A 461 16.31 43.03 -11.08
C SER A 461 17.50 43.82 -10.54
N LYS A 462 18.71 43.28 -10.61
CA LYS A 462 19.94 43.98 -10.22
C LYS A 462 20.29 45.12 -11.20
N ASN A 463 20.12 44.91 -12.50
CA ASN A 463 20.39 45.94 -13.51
C ASN A 463 19.31 47.04 -13.57
N GLY A 464 18.11 46.79 -13.04
CA GLY A 464 17.03 47.79 -12.95
C GLY A 464 17.19 48.83 -11.84
N HIS A 465 18.12 48.62 -10.89
CA HIS A 465 18.44 49.59 -9.83
C HIS A 465 19.64 50.49 -10.14
N THR A 466 20.27 50.34 -11.30
CA THR A 466 21.48 51.13 -11.68
C THR A 466 21.22 52.19 -12.74
N ILE A 467 19.96 52.51 -13.07
CA ILE A 467 19.61 53.60 -14.01
C ILE A 467 18.58 54.54 -13.37
N ALA A 468 18.99 55.27 -12.34
CA ALA A 468 18.28 56.45 -11.85
C ALA A 468 19.24 57.40 -11.13
N ALA A 469 20.34 57.78 -11.80
CA ALA A 469 21.19 58.86 -11.34
C ALA A 469 21.90 59.53 -12.51
N THR A 470 21.16 60.23 -13.37
CA THR A 470 21.75 61.37 -14.07
C THR A 470 20.68 62.38 -14.53
N THR A 471 20.91 63.62 -14.10
CA THR A 471 20.49 64.88 -14.71
C THR A 471 19.06 65.38 -14.45
N THR A 472 18.89 66.00 -13.28
CA THR A 472 17.97 67.14 -13.10
C THR A 472 18.59 68.41 -13.69
N THR A 473 17.95 68.96 -14.72
CA THR A 473 18.02 70.39 -15.03
C THR A 473 16.59 70.92 -15.07
N ASN A 474 16.30 71.87 -14.18
CA ASN A 474 15.05 72.59 -14.08
C ASN A 474 14.91 73.55 -15.28
N VAL A 475 13.71 73.73 -15.84
CA VAL A 475 13.09 75.04 -16.16
C VAL A 475 11.58 74.86 -16.41
N THR A 476 10.80 75.40 -15.46
CA THR A 476 9.47 76.06 -15.52
C THR A 476 8.41 75.69 -16.57
N ASN A 477 7.16 75.43 -16.15
CA ASN A 477 6.07 76.43 -16.13
C ASN A 477 4.70 75.83 -15.76
N ASN A 478 4.11 76.39 -14.70
CA ASN A 478 2.71 76.81 -14.51
C ASN A 478 1.54 76.03 -15.18
N ARG A 479 0.72 75.44 -14.29
CA ARG A 479 -0.76 75.27 -14.34
C ARG A 479 -1.50 76.55 -14.85
N PRO A 480 -2.85 76.56 -15.06
CA PRO A 480 -3.87 75.50 -15.13
C PRO A 480 -4.90 75.77 -16.30
N PRO A 481 -6.24 75.63 -16.17
CA PRO A 481 -7.08 74.47 -16.50
C PRO A 481 -8.24 74.83 -17.48
N ASN A 482 -9.29 73.98 -17.52
CA ASN A 482 -10.64 74.16 -18.10
C ASN A 482 -10.79 73.69 -19.55
N ALA A 483 -11.93 73.20 -20.04
CA ALA A 483 -13.22 72.70 -19.53
C ALA A 483 -14.03 72.30 -20.79
N GLY A 484 -15.12 71.55 -20.65
CA GLY A 484 -16.09 71.33 -21.74
C GLY A 484 -16.11 69.88 -22.24
N CYS A 485 -16.93 68.96 -21.74
CA CYS A 485 -18.39 68.86 -21.79
C CYS A 485 -18.94 68.35 -23.14
N ASN A 486 -19.56 67.16 -23.04
CA ASN A 486 -20.77 66.70 -23.73
C ASN A 486 -20.75 66.11 -25.16
N LYS A 487 -21.07 64.80 -25.15
CA LYS A 487 -22.28 64.16 -25.74
C LYS A 487 -22.34 63.79 -27.24
N ASN A 488 -22.52 62.48 -27.44
CA ASN A 488 -23.64 61.82 -28.14
C ASN A 488 -23.47 61.25 -29.58
N ASN A 489 -23.80 59.95 -29.65
CA ASN A 489 -24.62 59.23 -30.64
C ASN A 489 -23.99 58.50 -31.86
N ALA A 490 -23.97 57.16 -31.71
CA ALA A 490 -24.76 56.14 -32.42
C ALA A 490 -24.44 55.65 -33.86
N SER A 491 -24.64 54.32 -33.99
CA SER A 491 -24.84 53.46 -35.19
C SER A 491 -23.59 53.06 -35.98
N ASP A 492 -23.42 51.87 -36.55
CA ASP A 492 -24.01 50.53 -36.44
C ASP A 492 -23.12 49.57 -37.29
N CYS A 493 -23.39 48.26 -37.21
CA CYS A 493 -23.00 47.16 -38.12
C CYS A 493 -21.77 46.27 -37.77
N ASN A 494 -22.13 45.05 -37.31
CA ASN A 494 -21.64 43.70 -37.68
C ASN A 494 -20.14 43.39 -37.47
N GLU A 495 -19.68 42.26 -36.93
CA GLU A 495 -20.17 40.88 -36.99
C GLU A 495 -19.40 40.02 -35.96
N ILE A 496 -19.98 38.88 -35.61
CA ILE A 496 -19.70 38.04 -34.44
C ILE A 496 -18.39 37.25 -34.57
N LYS A 497 -17.47 37.40 -33.60
CA LYS A 497 -16.47 36.39 -33.23
C LYS A 497 -16.39 36.25 -31.70
N ASN A 498 -16.65 35.04 -31.23
CA ASN A 498 -16.66 34.65 -29.82
C ASN A 498 -15.26 34.74 -29.18
N THR A 499 -15.09 35.65 -28.23
CA THR A 499 -13.98 35.66 -27.25
C THR A 499 -14.54 35.51 -25.84
N THR A 500 -14.19 34.41 -25.19
CA THR A 500 -14.45 34.18 -23.76
C THR A 500 -13.33 34.84 -22.94
N THR A 501 -13.58 36.03 -22.41
CA THR A 501 -12.71 36.71 -21.43
C THR A 501 -13.06 36.26 -20.02
N GLN A 502 -12.08 35.68 -19.32
CA GLN A 502 -12.15 35.40 -17.89
C GLN A 502 -12.01 36.70 -17.08
N VAL A 503 -13.06 37.01 -16.32
CA VAL A 503 -13.09 38.07 -15.32
C VAL A 503 -12.22 37.70 -14.12
N LYS A 504 -11.22 38.54 -13.84
CA LYS A 504 -10.48 38.59 -12.57
C LYS A 504 -11.44 38.90 -11.42
N ARG A 505 -11.69 37.95 -10.52
CA ARG A 505 -12.28 38.22 -9.20
C ARG A 505 -11.18 38.41 -8.15
N LYS A 506 -11.03 39.66 -7.71
CA LYS A 506 -10.31 40.07 -6.49
C LYS A 506 -10.92 39.35 -5.28
N ARG A 507 -10.09 38.77 -4.41
CA ARG A 507 -10.49 38.31 -3.07
C ARG A 507 -10.13 39.39 -2.05
N ILE A 508 -11.17 39.88 -1.38
CA ILE A 508 -11.15 40.82 -0.26
C ILE A 508 -10.76 40.04 1.01
N GLN A 509 -9.77 40.53 1.75
CA GLN A 509 -9.48 40.10 3.12
C GLN A 509 -10.46 40.80 4.06
N LYS A 510 -11.16 40.03 4.89
CA LYS A 510 -12.08 40.52 5.92
C LYS A 510 -11.33 40.55 7.25
N LEU A 511 -11.24 41.75 7.84
CA LEU A 511 -10.77 42.03 9.19
C LEU A 511 -11.85 41.58 10.19
N VAL A 512 -11.45 40.91 11.28
CA VAL A 512 -12.31 40.75 12.48
C VAL A 512 -11.48 41.20 13.69
N ASN A 513 -11.92 42.29 14.31
CA ASN A 513 -11.46 42.78 15.61
C ASN A 513 -12.01 41.88 16.73
N ILE A 514 -11.18 41.61 17.75
CA ILE A 514 -11.65 41.29 19.10
C ILE A 514 -10.88 42.18 20.08
N ASP A 515 -11.63 42.83 20.97
CA ASP A 515 -11.23 43.88 21.90
C ASP A 515 -10.30 43.45 23.04
N SER A 516 -9.60 44.46 23.56
CA SER A 516 -8.67 44.47 24.71
C SER A 516 -9.31 44.23 26.09
N LYS A 517 -8.54 43.71 27.06
CA LYS A 517 -8.30 44.34 28.39
C LYS A 517 -7.31 43.54 29.29
N TYR A 518 -6.22 44.21 29.70
CA TYR A 518 -5.42 44.13 30.94
C TYR A 518 -4.97 42.77 31.55
N CYS A 519 -3.66 42.48 31.60
CA CYS A 519 -2.73 42.81 32.71
C CYS A 519 -1.42 41.96 32.72
N LYS A 520 -0.28 42.69 32.77
CA LYS A 520 1.01 42.42 33.45
C LYS A 520 2.02 41.35 32.94
N ASN A 521 3.13 41.91 32.44
CA ASN A 521 4.54 41.60 32.72
C ASN A 521 5.02 40.14 32.77
N ASN A 522 5.87 39.76 31.81
CA ASN A 522 7.32 39.71 32.06
C ASN A 522 8.11 39.53 30.75
N ASN A 523 9.21 40.26 30.68
CA ASN A 523 10.17 40.27 29.59
C ASN A 523 10.89 38.92 29.48
N HIS A 524 10.95 38.34 28.27
CA HIS A 524 12.20 37.75 27.78
C HIS A 524 12.21 37.78 26.24
N SER A 525 13.15 38.54 25.71
CA SER A 525 13.46 38.69 24.29
C SER A 525 13.98 37.38 23.68
N THR A 526 13.35 36.94 22.59
CA THR A 526 13.98 36.11 21.55
C THR A 526 13.52 36.67 20.20
N GLU A 527 14.42 37.35 19.50
CA GLU A 527 14.24 37.71 18.09
C GLU A 527 14.43 36.44 17.25
N GLU A 528 13.34 35.86 16.75
CA GLU A 528 13.38 34.90 15.66
C GLU A 528 13.47 35.66 14.33
N VAL A 529 14.68 35.69 13.76
CA VAL A 529 14.94 36.16 12.39
C VAL A 529 14.37 35.15 11.40
N TYR A 530 13.34 35.56 10.66
CA TYR A 530 12.86 34.84 9.48
C TYR A 530 13.90 34.96 8.35
N HIS A 531 14.74 33.94 8.17
CA HIS A 531 15.57 33.82 6.98
C HIS A 531 14.70 33.46 5.76
N THR A 532 14.56 34.41 4.85
CA THR A 532 14.21 34.14 3.46
C THR A 532 15.44 33.52 2.79
N ASN A 533 15.36 32.26 2.36
CA ASN A 533 16.43 31.63 1.58
C ASN A 533 16.48 32.27 0.18
N GLU A 534 17.25 33.35 0.06
CA GLU A 534 17.72 33.85 -1.23
C GLU A 534 18.69 32.84 -1.84
N ILE A 535 18.50 32.50 -3.12
CA ILE A 535 19.38 31.60 -3.85
C ILE A 535 20.68 32.37 -4.14
N PHE A 536 21.67 32.25 -3.26
CA PHE A 536 23.04 32.66 -3.55
C PHE A 536 23.72 31.57 -4.38
N ILE A 537 24.23 31.95 -5.55
CA ILE A 537 24.94 31.07 -6.48
C ILE A 537 26.41 31.51 -6.43
N ASP A 538 27.23 30.75 -5.69
CA ASP A 538 28.69 30.92 -5.69
C ASP A 538 29.30 30.64 -7.08
N SER A 539 30.52 31.10 -7.34
CA SER A 539 31.21 30.95 -8.65
C SER A 539 31.31 29.50 -9.14
N GLU A 540 31.38 28.51 -8.25
CA GLU A 540 31.34 27.07 -8.59
C GLU A 540 30.02 26.63 -9.26
N ASN A 541 28.92 27.33 -8.99
CA ASN A 541 27.61 27.00 -9.54
C ASN A 541 27.40 27.60 -10.94
N GLU A 542 28.06 28.73 -11.28
CA GLU A 542 28.04 29.29 -12.64
C GLU A 542 28.77 28.38 -13.64
N GLU A 543 29.91 27.79 -13.25
CA GLU A 543 30.63 26.82 -14.09
C GLU A 543 29.79 25.55 -14.30
N LEU A 544 29.11 25.08 -13.25
CA LEU A 544 28.21 23.93 -13.33
C LEU A 544 27.09 24.16 -14.37
N LEU A 545 26.47 25.34 -14.39
CA LEU A 545 25.36 25.67 -15.30
C LEU A 545 25.74 25.62 -16.79
N THR A 546 27.03 25.69 -17.11
CA THR A 546 27.53 25.52 -18.49
C THR A 546 27.70 24.06 -18.91
N VAL A 547 28.04 23.16 -17.98
CA VAL A 547 28.34 21.73 -18.22
C VAL A 547 27.10 20.82 -18.04
N ILE A 548 26.06 21.33 -17.38
CA ILE A 548 24.81 20.59 -17.12
C ILE A 548 24.20 19.96 -18.39
N PRO A 549 24.01 20.68 -19.51
CA PRO A 549 23.34 20.11 -20.70
C PRO A 549 24.04 18.89 -21.27
N SER A 550 25.39 18.89 -21.35
CA SER A 550 26.16 17.74 -21.84
C SER A 550 26.04 16.52 -20.91
N LEU A 551 26.07 16.74 -19.59
CA LEU A 551 25.93 15.66 -18.60
C LEU A 551 24.54 15.01 -18.62
N VAL A 552 23.50 15.77 -18.98
CA VAL A 552 22.13 15.24 -19.08
C VAL A 552 21.92 14.43 -20.36
N ILE A 553 22.58 14.81 -21.46
CA ILE A 553 22.52 14.09 -22.73
C ILE A 553 23.03 12.64 -22.56
N ASP A 554 24.12 12.44 -21.81
CA ASP A 554 24.70 11.12 -21.55
C ASP A 554 23.77 10.18 -20.76
N ILE A 555 22.78 10.73 -20.04
CA ILE A 555 21.79 9.94 -19.28
C ILE A 555 20.73 9.34 -20.23
N LYS A 556 20.43 10.04 -21.34
CA LYS A 556 19.39 9.66 -22.30
C LYS A 556 19.73 8.38 -23.05
N GLU A 557 21.02 8.17 -23.36
CA GLU A 557 21.47 7.02 -24.13
C GLU A 557 21.63 5.77 -23.24
N PRO A 558 21.10 4.61 -23.63
CA PRO A 558 21.40 3.36 -22.94
C PRO A 558 22.86 2.95 -23.17
N PRO A 559 23.50 2.21 -22.24
CA PRO A 559 24.82 1.65 -22.49
C PRO A 559 24.79 0.76 -23.74
N LYS A 560 25.81 0.86 -24.60
CA LYS A 560 25.92 0.06 -25.83
C LYS A 560 26.00 -1.42 -25.46
N VAL A 561 24.96 -2.18 -25.84
CA VAL A 561 24.91 -3.63 -25.59
C VAL A 561 25.63 -4.36 -26.71
N ASN A 562 26.66 -5.16 -26.38
CA ASN A 562 27.25 -6.10 -27.32
C ASN A 562 26.24 -7.23 -27.61
N LEU A 563 25.81 -7.35 -28.86
CA LEU A 563 24.74 -8.26 -29.32
C LEU A 563 25.09 -9.76 -29.28
N SER A 564 26.26 -10.15 -28.79
CA SER A 564 26.76 -11.53 -28.87
C SER A 564 26.15 -12.50 -27.84
N ASN A 565 25.39 -12.04 -26.84
CA ASN A 565 24.91 -12.89 -25.72
C ASN A 565 23.43 -12.71 -25.34
N LEU A 566 22.53 -12.46 -26.32
CA LEU A 566 21.08 -12.47 -26.07
C LEU A 566 20.52 -13.89 -26.08
N LYS A 567 20.39 -14.51 -24.89
CA LYS A 567 19.50 -15.66 -24.70
C LYS A 567 18.07 -15.14 -24.56
N PHE A 568 17.28 -15.28 -25.62
CA PHE A 568 15.84 -15.03 -25.56
C PHE A 568 15.16 -16.13 -24.73
N TYR A 569 14.63 -15.75 -23.57
CA TYR A 569 13.65 -16.57 -22.86
C TYR A 569 12.25 -16.10 -23.25
N SER A 570 11.47 -16.96 -23.90
CA SER A 570 10.03 -16.75 -23.99
C SER A 570 9.44 -16.98 -22.60
N LEU A 571 8.94 -15.93 -21.96
CA LEU A 571 8.15 -16.07 -20.73
C LEU A 571 6.71 -15.71 -21.03
N ILE A 572 5.83 -16.70 -20.89
CA ILE A 572 4.39 -16.46 -20.73
C ILE A 572 4.20 -15.97 -19.28
N LEU A 573 4.21 -14.66 -19.10
CA LEU A 573 3.70 -14.01 -17.90
C LEU A 573 2.20 -13.80 -18.12
N SER A 574 1.38 -14.60 -17.42
CA SER A 574 -0.06 -14.46 -17.38
C SER A 574 -0.47 -13.04 -16.94
N GLY A 575 -1.33 -12.39 -17.72
CA GLY A 575 -2.19 -11.32 -17.20
C GLY A 575 -2.40 -10.07 -18.07
N THR A 576 -1.76 -9.94 -19.24
CA THR A 576 -2.16 -8.94 -20.24
C THR A 576 -1.98 -9.50 -21.63
N TYR A 577 -3.08 -9.59 -22.39
CA TYR A 577 -3.03 -9.72 -23.83
C TYR A 577 -2.20 -8.55 -24.39
N LEU A 578 -0.96 -8.85 -24.76
CA LEU A 578 -0.18 -8.03 -25.68
C LEU A 578 0.34 -8.98 -26.74
N LEU A 579 -0.52 -9.21 -27.74
CA LEU A 579 -0.10 -9.60 -29.08
C LEU A 579 0.84 -8.50 -29.58
N ILE A 580 2.14 -8.69 -29.39
CA ILE A 580 3.14 -8.01 -30.22
C ILE A 580 3.40 -8.96 -31.38
N ASN A 581 2.73 -8.72 -32.50
CA ASN A 581 3.19 -9.19 -33.80
C ASN A 581 4.59 -8.62 -34.04
N LEU A 582 5.63 -9.42 -33.81
CA LEU A 582 6.95 -9.14 -34.37
C LEU A 582 6.95 -9.71 -35.78
N TYR A 583 6.69 -8.83 -36.75
CA TYR A 583 6.99 -9.08 -38.16
C TYR A 583 8.47 -9.42 -38.30
N LYS A 584 8.75 -10.52 -38.99
CA LYS A 584 10.04 -10.82 -39.60
C LYS A 584 10.41 -9.68 -40.55
N ILE A 585 11.59 -9.08 -40.35
CA ILE A 585 12.46 -8.63 -41.45
C ILE A 585 13.81 -9.30 -41.20
#